data_AF-B3S9H8-F1
#
_entry.id   AF-B3S9H8-F1
#
_cell.length_a   1.000
_cell.length_b   1.000
_cell.length_c   1.000
_cell.angle_alpha   90.00
_cell.angle_beta   90.00
_cell.angle_gamma   90.00
#
_symmetry.space_group_name_H-M   'P 1'
#
loop_
_entity.id
_entity.type
_entity.pdbx_description
1 polymer ?
#
loop_
_entity_poly.entity_id
_entity_poly.type
_entity_poly.pdbx_seq_one_letter_code
_entity_poly.pdbx_strand_id
1 'polypeptide(L)'
;QSCNGNPCMQGVCYNIQGAVKCLCYYGFTGQSCQTGDYCNSNPCQNKGICSNSPNNYTCQCVYPFRGSSCQIPYDKCRGIPCQNGATCRTFWFGFKCQCPQYYTGLLCETYIAKACVPNPCRNGAVCYPNILDYYCHCVNGYSGKNCSEGNGFCDSFPCQNGGHCEYIYHLGIRKGTCDCRRGFTGKLCEKIDHPKQITCADNPCGPGSTCLDLALGYKCYCSDRYYGKNCKKEFNACDRHPCATQAGGRAVCKFVNGFATCQCPEDYSGYNCLFCKFASSILQY
;
A
#
# COMPACT_ATOMS: atom_id res chain seq x y z
N GLN A 1 -52.07 -48.66 38.65
CA GLN A 1 -52.92 -48.78 37.43
C GLN A 1 -52.48 -50.03 36.69
N SER A 2 -53.41 -50.90 36.30
CA SER A 2 -53.14 -52.09 35.49
C SER A 2 -53.49 -51.78 34.03
N CYS A 3 -52.93 -52.50 33.05
CA CYS A 3 -53.34 -52.43 31.63
C CYS A 3 -54.83 -52.79 31.36
N ASN A 4 -55.67 -52.87 32.38
CA ASN A 4 -57.13 -53.00 32.25
C ASN A 4 -57.69 -51.79 31.51
N GLY A 5 -58.24 -52.03 30.31
CA GLY A 5 -58.82 -51.01 29.43
C GLY A 5 -57.88 -50.44 28.37
N ASN A 6 -56.67 -50.98 28.21
CA ASN A 6 -55.63 -50.52 27.26
C ASN A 6 -55.43 -48.98 27.24
N PRO A 7 -54.74 -48.41 28.24
CA PRO A 7 -54.50 -46.96 28.34
C PRO A 7 -53.59 -46.40 27.22
N CYS A 8 -53.02 -47.27 26.38
CA CYS A 8 -52.20 -46.89 25.24
C CYS A 8 -53.10 -46.76 24.00
N MET A 9 -53.36 -45.52 23.57
CA MET A 9 -54.29 -45.22 22.47
C MET A 9 -53.88 -45.93 21.18
N GLN A 10 -52.64 -45.72 20.73
CA GLN A 10 -52.06 -46.30 19.52
C GLN A 10 -50.79 -47.09 19.88
N GLY A 11 -50.92 -48.06 20.78
CA GLY A 11 -49.79 -48.88 21.20
C GLY A 11 -50.16 -50.09 22.04
N VAL A 12 -49.13 -50.83 22.44
CA VAL A 12 -49.25 -52.00 23.31
C VAL A 12 -48.87 -51.60 24.74
N CYS A 13 -49.73 -51.98 25.69
CA CYS A 13 -49.54 -51.71 27.12
C CYS A 13 -48.74 -52.81 27.82
N TYR A 14 -47.81 -52.43 28.70
CA TYR A 14 -47.10 -53.35 29.58
C TYR A 14 -46.96 -52.78 31.00
N ASN A 15 -47.05 -53.68 31.97
CA ASN A 15 -46.79 -53.38 33.37
C ASN A 15 -45.31 -53.66 33.66
N ILE A 16 -44.55 -52.63 34.02
CA ILE A 16 -43.14 -52.77 34.45
C ILE A 16 -43.03 -52.16 35.85
N GLN A 17 -42.66 -52.98 36.84
CA GLN A 17 -42.39 -52.53 38.23
C GLN A 17 -43.52 -51.66 38.83
N GLY A 18 -44.78 -52.01 38.56
CA GLY A 18 -45.95 -51.28 39.07
C GLY A 18 -46.30 -49.99 38.31
N ALA A 19 -45.52 -49.62 37.28
CA ALA A 19 -45.82 -48.52 36.36
C ALA A 19 -46.36 -49.05 35.01
N VAL A 20 -47.29 -48.31 34.42
CA VAL A 20 -47.79 -48.55 33.07
C VAL A 20 -46.83 -47.88 32.08
N LYS A 21 -46.36 -48.61 31.08
CA LYS A 21 -45.58 -48.06 29.98
C LYS A 21 -46.15 -48.55 28.66
N CYS A 22 -46.18 -47.66 27.66
CA CYS A 22 -46.76 -47.91 26.34
C CYS A 22 -45.66 -47.99 25.27
N LEU A 23 -45.72 -49.02 24.42
CA LEU A 23 -44.87 -49.15 23.23
C LEU A 23 -45.76 -48.79 22.06
N CYS A 24 -45.47 -47.65 21.46
CA CYS A 24 -46.32 -47.09 20.43
C CYS A 24 -46.16 -47.84 19.11
N TYR A 25 -47.26 -47.96 18.38
CA TYR A 25 -47.23 -48.43 17.00
C TYR A 25 -46.44 -47.45 16.12
N TYR A 26 -45.97 -47.94 14.97
CA TYR A 26 -45.16 -47.14 14.04
C TYR A 26 -45.85 -45.82 13.69
N GLY A 27 -45.19 -44.68 13.92
CA GLY A 27 -45.74 -43.35 13.67
C GLY A 27 -46.53 -42.74 14.85
N PHE A 28 -46.42 -43.27 16.07
CA PHE A 28 -46.98 -42.68 17.28
C PHE A 28 -45.94 -42.53 18.39
N THR A 29 -46.09 -41.48 19.21
CA THR A 29 -45.22 -41.12 20.33
C THR A 29 -46.05 -40.60 21.51
N GLY A 30 -45.39 -40.34 22.65
CA GLY A 30 -46.02 -39.88 23.89
C GLY A 30 -46.24 -41.01 24.91
N GLN A 31 -46.50 -40.64 26.16
CA GLN A 31 -46.62 -41.60 27.28
C GLN A 31 -47.77 -42.61 27.12
N SER A 32 -48.87 -42.21 26.47
CA SER A 32 -50.01 -43.06 26.14
C SER A 32 -50.17 -43.29 24.64
N CYS A 33 -49.12 -43.02 23.85
CA CYS A 33 -49.15 -43.11 22.38
C CYS A 33 -50.26 -42.25 21.76
N GLN A 34 -50.50 -41.09 22.36
CA GLN A 34 -51.58 -40.17 22.00
C GLN A 34 -51.19 -39.20 20.86
N THR A 35 -49.90 -39.07 20.56
CA THR A 35 -49.39 -38.09 19.59
C THR A 35 -48.87 -38.81 18.35
N GLY A 36 -49.34 -38.44 17.17
CA GLY A 36 -48.72 -38.91 15.92
C GLY A 36 -47.30 -38.38 15.77
N ASP A 37 -46.36 -39.25 15.39
CA ASP A 37 -45.04 -38.84 14.93
C ASP A 37 -45.07 -38.65 13.41
N TYR A 38 -45.38 -37.42 13.03
CA TYR A 38 -45.51 -37.00 11.65
C TYR A 38 -44.14 -36.86 10.95
N CYS A 39 -43.04 -36.86 11.70
CA CYS A 39 -41.69 -36.82 11.15
C CYS A 39 -41.12 -38.20 10.81
N ASN A 40 -41.73 -39.28 11.30
CA ASN A 40 -41.27 -40.65 11.12
C ASN A 40 -41.16 -41.10 9.64
N SER A 41 -41.97 -40.51 8.75
CA SER A 41 -41.91 -40.78 7.31
C SER A 41 -40.84 -39.94 6.56
N ASN A 42 -40.02 -39.17 7.27
CA ASN A 42 -39.07 -38.20 6.70
C ASN A 42 -39.70 -37.28 5.64
N PRO A 43 -40.77 -36.54 5.99
CA PRO A 43 -41.49 -35.72 5.02
C PRO A 43 -40.67 -34.52 4.51
N CYS A 44 -39.65 -34.08 5.25
CA CYS A 44 -38.78 -32.97 4.85
C CYS A 44 -37.69 -33.45 3.87
N GLN A 45 -37.78 -33.01 2.61
CA GLN A 45 -36.80 -33.30 1.58
C GLN A 45 -35.55 -32.44 1.73
N ASN A 46 -34.51 -32.73 0.93
CA ASN A 46 -33.30 -31.91 0.82
C ASN A 46 -32.60 -31.58 2.16
N LYS A 47 -32.58 -32.55 3.08
CA LYS A 47 -31.98 -32.43 4.42
C LYS A 47 -32.65 -31.36 5.30
N GLY A 48 -33.92 -31.05 5.06
CA GLY A 48 -34.71 -30.22 5.97
C GLY A 48 -34.84 -30.87 7.34
N ILE A 49 -34.85 -30.05 8.40
CA ILE A 49 -35.04 -30.49 9.78
C ILE A 49 -36.54 -30.60 10.05
N CYS A 50 -37.00 -31.78 10.45
CA CYS A 50 -38.42 -32.02 10.75
C CYS A 50 -38.71 -31.82 12.24
N SER A 51 -39.81 -31.12 12.54
CA SER A 51 -40.32 -30.93 13.89
C SER A 51 -41.81 -31.27 13.94
N ASN A 52 -42.22 -32.12 14.89
CA ASN A 52 -43.63 -32.39 15.13
C ASN A 52 -44.36 -31.11 15.58
N SER A 53 -45.57 -30.91 15.09
CA SER A 53 -46.46 -29.78 15.39
C SER A 53 -47.85 -30.32 15.75
N PRO A 54 -48.75 -29.54 16.38
CA PRO A 54 -50.06 -30.05 16.77
C PRO A 54 -50.83 -30.59 15.55
N ASN A 55 -51.07 -31.91 15.54
CA ASN A 55 -51.70 -32.67 14.46
C ASN A 55 -51.00 -32.64 13.08
N ASN A 56 -49.72 -32.23 12.99
CA ASN A 56 -48.96 -32.18 11.73
C ASN A 56 -47.43 -32.15 11.96
N TYR A 57 -46.64 -31.95 10.90
CA TYR A 57 -45.20 -31.63 10.99
C TYR A 57 -44.91 -30.24 10.43
N THR A 58 -43.77 -29.68 10.83
CA THR A 58 -43.17 -28.50 10.19
C THR A 58 -41.74 -28.83 9.76
N CYS A 59 -41.37 -28.36 8.58
CA CYS A 59 -40.02 -28.52 8.04
C CYS A 59 -39.26 -27.19 8.10
N GLN A 60 -38.11 -27.19 8.77
CA GLN A 60 -37.14 -26.12 8.66
C GLN A 60 -36.17 -26.44 7.52
N CYS A 61 -36.32 -25.75 6.40
CA CYS A 61 -35.53 -26.02 5.20
C CYS A 61 -34.11 -25.47 5.32
N VAL A 62 -33.16 -26.30 4.89
CA VAL A 62 -31.77 -25.87 4.71
C VAL A 62 -31.66 -25.11 3.40
N TYR A 63 -30.95 -23.98 3.41
CA TYR A 63 -30.69 -23.22 2.19
C TYR A 63 -29.90 -24.07 1.17
N PRO A 64 -30.21 -24.05 -0.14
CA PRO A 64 -31.17 -23.19 -0.83
C PRO A 64 -32.49 -23.90 -1.17
N PHE A 65 -33.23 -24.42 -0.19
CA PHE A 65 -34.54 -25.05 -0.42
C PHE A 65 -35.66 -24.37 0.38
N ARG A 66 -36.90 -24.48 -0.11
CA ARG A 66 -38.12 -23.90 0.47
C ARG A 66 -39.33 -24.78 0.16
N GLY A 67 -40.50 -24.39 0.67
CA GLY A 67 -41.75 -25.14 0.56
C GLY A 67 -42.06 -25.91 1.84
N SER A 68 -43.29 -26.40 1.97
CA SER A 68 -43.78 -27.08 3.19
C SER A 68 -43.00 -28.36 3.51
N SER A 69 -42.44 -29.01 2.51
CA SER A 69 -41.60 -30.21 2.64
C SER A 69 -40.18 -29.99 2.09
N CYS A 70 -39.74 -28.73 1.95
CA CYS A 70 -38.43 -28.37 1.40
C CYS A 70 -38.16 -28.92 -0.01
N GLN A 71 -39.21 -29.15 -0.78
CA GLN A 71 -39.19 -29.74 -2.12
C GLN A 71 -38.84 -28.73 -3.22
N ILE A 72 -38.91 -27.43 -2.94
CA ILE A 72 -38.75 -26.37 -3.93
C ILE A 72 -37.35 -25.77 -3.80
N PRO A 73 -36.48 -25.83 -4.82
CA PRO A 73 -35.23 -25.07 -4.79
C PRO A 73 -35.51 -23.56 -4.74
N TYR A 74 -34.70 -22.83 -3.98
CA TYR A 74 -34.77 -21.38 -3.87
C TYR A 74 -34.27 -20.77 -5.18
N ASP A 75 -35.21 -20.33 -6.00
CA ASP A 75 -34.89 -19.63 -7.24
C ASP A 75 -34.48 -18.19 -6.94
N LYS A 76 -33.17 -17.95 -6.95
CA LYS A 76 -32.59 -16.63 -6.75
C LYS A 76 -32.88 -15.68 -7.92
N CYS A 77 -33.40 -16.15 -9.05
CA CYS A 77 -33.84 -15.33 -10.17
C CYS A 77 -35.27 -14.81 -10.06
N ARG A 78 -36.07 -15.36 -9.13
CA ARG A 78 -37.47 -14.98 -8.97
C ARG A 78 -37.58 -13.51 -8.55
N GLY A 79 -38.22 -12.71 -9.39
CA GLY A 79 -38.41 -11.27 -9.17
C GLY A 79 -37.25 -10.39 -9.64
N ILE A 80 -36.22 -10.97 -10.26
CA ILE A 80 -35.07 -10.22 -10.80
C ILE A 80 -35.28 -9.99 -12.29
N PRO A 81 -35.48 -8.74 -12.73
CA PRO A 81 -35.66 -8.43 -14.14
C PRO A 81 -34.30 -8.25 -14.80
N CYS A 82 -33.67 -9.35 -15.22
CA CYS A 82 -32.61 -9.24 -16.22
C CYS A 82 -33.21 -8.54 -17.45
N GLN A 83 -32.60 -7.45 -17.90
CA GLN A 83 -33.12 -6.56 -18.93
C GLN A 83 -32.67 -7.01 -20.32
N ASN A 84 -33.27 -6.41 -21.36
CA ASN A 84 -32.82 -6.51 -22.75
C ASN A 84 -32.69 -7.96 -23.29
N GLY A 85 -33.57 -8.86 -22.85
CA GLY A 85 -33.57 -10.27 -23.27
C GLY A 85 -32.51 -11.14 -22.60
N ALA A 86 -31.88 -10.67 -21.53
CA ALA A 86 -30.92 -11.43 -20.76
C ALA A 86 -31.57 -12.60 -20.00
N THR A 87 -30.82 -13.70 -19.88
CA THR A 87 -31.26 -14.90 -19.16
C THR A 87 -30.71 -14.90 -17.74
N CYS A 88 -31.57 -14.99 -16.71
CA CYS A 88 -31.11 -15.13 -15.34
C CYS A 88 -30.66 -16.57 -15.05
N ARG A 89 -29.51 -16.72 -14.38
CA ARG A 89 -29.05 -18.00 -13.83
C ARG A 89 -28.76 -17.86 -12.34
N THR A 90 -29.14 -18.87 -11.57
CA THR A 90 -28.73 -18.99 -10.17
C THR A 90 -27.23 -19.25 -10.08
N PHE A 91 -26.55 -18.57 -9.16
CA PHE A 91 -25.11 -18.65 -8.94
C PHE A 91 -24.82 -18.90 -7.43
N TRP A 92 -23.62 -19.40 -7.10
CA TRP A 92 -23.31 -19.92 -5.75
C TRP A 92 -23.76 -18.99 -4.60
N PHE A 93 -23.52 -17.68 -4.74
CA PHE A 93 -23.90 -16.66 -3.75
C PHE A 93 -24.99 -15.67 -4.21
N GLY A 94 -25.68 -15.91 -5.33
CA GLY A 94 -26.65 -14.94 -5.84
C GLY A 94 -27.24 -15.32 -7.18
N PHE A 95 -27.47 -14.33 -8.03
CA PHE A 95 -27.90 -14.51 -9.41
C PHE A 95 -26.85 -13.94 -10.35
N LYS A 96 -26.89 -14.35 -11.61
CA LYS A 96 -26.11 -13.75 -12.69
C LYS A 96 -27.01 -13.63 -13.92
N CYS A 97 -27.14 -12.41 -14.44
CA CYS A 97 -27.75 -12.20 -15.74
C CYS A 97 -26.73 -12.52 -16.83
N GLN A 98 -27.07 -13.46 -17.71
CA GLN A 98 -26.31 -13.75 -18.91
C GLN A 98 -26.74 -12.74 -19.99
N CYS A 99 -25.90 -11.72 -20.20
CA CYS A 99 -26.20 -10.66 -21.15
C CYS A 99 -26.12 -11.14 -22.60
N PRO A 100 -27.08 -10.75 -23.45
CA PRO A 100 -26.97 -10.94 -24.88
C PRO A 100 -25.85 -10.07 -25.46
N GLN A 101 -25.51 -10.33 -26.72
CA GLN A 101 -24.51 -9.54 -27.43
C GLN A 101 -24.90 -8.05 -27.39
N TYR A 102 -23.91 -7.18 -27.19
CA TYR A 102 -24.09 -5.72 -27.09
C TYR A 102 -24.78 -5.22 -25.81
N TYR A 103 -24.82 -6.04 -24.75
CA TYR A 103 -25.30 -5.59 -23.43
C TYR A 103 -24.33 -5.99 -22.32
N THR A 104 -24.28 -5.17 -21.27
CA THR A 104 -23.47 -5.36 -20.07
C THR A 104 -24.15 -4.75 -18.85
N GLY A 105 -23.53 -4.88 -17.68
CA GLY A 105 -24.08 -4.48 -16.39
C GLY A 105 -24.58 -5.68 -15.59
N LEU A 106 -24.99 -5.43 -14.35
CA LEU A 106 -25.44 -6.48 -13.43
C LEU A 106 -26.75 -7.12 -13.91
N LEU A 107 -27.64 -6.29 -14.47
CA LEU A 107 -28.94 -6.65 -15.01
C LEU A 107 -28.96 -6.61 -16.55
N CYS A 108 -27.80 -6.45 -17.19
CA CYS A 108 -27.70 -6.25 -18.64
C CYS A 108 -28.43 -5.00 -19.15
N GLU A 109 -28.51 -3.98 -18.30
CA GLU A 109 -29.17 -2.70 -18.53
C GLU A 109 -28.40 -1.77 -19.48
N THR A 110 -27.08 -1.98 -19.60
CA THR A 110 -26.22 -1.08 -20.38
C THR A 110 -26.00 -1.62 -21.78
N TYR A 111 -26.43 -0.88 -22.79
CA TYR A 111 -26.11 -1.18 -24.18
C TYR A 111 -24.64 -0.84 -24.49
N ILE A 112 -23.89 -1.81 -25.00
CA ILE A 112 -22.57 -1.58 -25.60
C ILE A 112 -22.76 -1.50 -27.11
N ALA A 113 -22.51 -0.32 -27.67
CA ALA A 113 -22.62 -0.15 -29.12
C ALA A 113 -21.79 -1.18 -29.89
N LYS A 114 -22.36 -1.67 -31.00
CA LYS A 114 -21.75 -2.68 -31.87
C LYS A 114 -20.32 -2.33 -32.30
N ALA A 115 -20.04 -1.05 -32.51
CA ALA A 115 -18.72 -0.55 -32.89
C ALA A 115 -17.64 -0.79 -31.81
N CYS A 116 -18.02 -1.04 -30.55
CA CYS A 116 -17.12 -1.33 -29.44
C CYS A 116 -17.02 -2.82 -29.06
N VAL A 117 -17.54 -3.74 -29.88
CA VAL A 117 -17.54 -5.19 -29.58
C VAL A 117 -17.04 -6.03 -30.78
N PRO A 118 -15.87 -6.72 -30.68
CA PRO A 118 -14.92 -6.67 -29.56
C PRO A 118 -14.28 -5.29 -29.42
N ASN A 119 -13.82 -4.93 -28.21
CA ASN A 119 -13.26 -3.59 -27.95
C ASN A 119 -12.09 -3.30 -28.91
N PRO A 120 -12.22 -2.32 -29.83
CA PRO A 120 -11.18 -2.01 -30.81
C PRO A 120 -10.00 -1.23 -30.19
N CYS A 121 -10.22 -0.59 -29.04
CA CYS A 121 -9.24 0.23 -28.35
C CYS A 121 -8.17 -0.63 -27.64
N ARG A 122 -6.91 -0.20 -27.72
CA ARG A 122 -5.75 -0.87 -27.13
C ARG A 122 -5.21 -0.08 -25.92
N ASN A 123 -4.24 -0.67 -25.22
CA ASN A 123 -3.47 0.00 -24.16
C ASN A 123 -4.33 0.64 -23.04
N GLY A 124 -5.43 -0.02 -22.67
CA GLY A 124 -6.32 0.45 -21.60
C GLY A 124 -7.24 1.61 -21.98
N ALA A 125 -7.33 1.96 -23.26
CA ALA A 125 -8.23 3.01 -23.74
C ALA A 125 -9.72 2.62 -23.65
N VAL A 126 -10.57 3.63 -23.46
CA VAL A 126 -12.02 3.46 -23.32
C VAL A 126 -12.71 3.69 -24.67
N CYS A 127 -13.55 2.75 -25.10
CA CYS A 127 -14.32 2.87 -26.34
C CYS A 127 -15.64 3.61 -26.10
N TYR A 128 -15.90 4.62 -26.93
CA TYR A 128 -17.16 5.33 -27.00
C TYR A 128 -17.81 5.12 -28.37
N PRO A 129 -19.12 4.87 -28.45
CA PRO A 129 -19.83 4.91 -29.73
C PRO A 129 -19.73 6.27 -30.39
N ASN A 130 -19.62 6.27 -31.72
CA ASN A 130 -19.74 7.46 -32.54
C ASN A 130 -20.83 7.23 -33.60
N ILE A 131 -21.44 8.30 -34.13
CA ILE A 131 -22.58 8.24 -35.06
C ILE A 131 -22.28 7.36 -36.29
N LEU A 132 -21.02 7.30 -36.72
CA LEU A 132 -20.59 6.54 -37.90
C LEU A 132 -19.73 5.32 -37.58
N ASP A 133 -19.14 5.22 -36.37
CA ASP A 133 -18.18 4.15 -36.00
C ASP A 133 -17.97 4.13 -34.47
N TYR A 134 -16.72 4.20 -33.98
CA TYR A 134 -16.33 4.37 -32.58
C TYR A 134 -15.26 5.45 -32.43
N TYR A 135 -15.04 5.87 -31.19
CA TYR A 135 -13.94 6.72 -30.77
C TYR A 135 -13.26 6.09 -29.54
N CYS A 136 -11.94 5.95 -29.60
CA CYS A 136 -11.16 5.50 -28.46
C CYS A 136 -10.61 6.71 -27.69
N HIS A 137 -10.98 6.84 -26.43
CA HIS A 137 -10.34 7.79 -25.53
C HIS A 137 -9.03 7.20 -25.03
N CYS A 138 -7.94 7.61 -25.67
CA CYS A 138 -6.61 7.11 -25.37
C CYS A 138 -6.12 7.54 -24.00
N VAL A 139 -5.48 6.62 -23.29
CA VAL A 139 -4.70 6.94 -22.09
C VAL A 139 -3.49 7.77 -22.52
N ASN A 140 -3.02 8.67 -21.64
CA ASN A 140 -1.82 9.48 -21.88
C ASN A 140 -0.65 8.63 -22.40
N GLY A 141 0.04 9.12 -23.43
CA GLY A 141 1.13 8.40 -24.08
C GLY A 141 0.74 7.52 -25.26
N TYR A 142 -0.56 7.41 -25.58
CA TYR A 142 -1.04 6.66 -26.73
C TYR A 142 -1.90 7.53 -27.66
N SER A 143 -1.85 7.21 -28.95
CA SER A 143 -2.67 7.84 -29.98
C SER A 143 -3.00 6.88 -31.13
N GLY A 144 -3.57 7.44 -32.20
CA GLY A 144 -4.15 6.69 -33.31
C GLY A 144 -5.58 6.26 -33.01
N LYS A 145 -6.29 5.81 -34.06
CA LYS A 145 -7.71 5.43 -33.99
C LYS A 145 -8.01 4.40 -32.89
N ASN A 146 -7.07 3.50 -32.65
CA ASN A 146 -7.18 2.40 -31.68
C ASN A 146 -6.29 2.60 -30.44
N CYS A 147 -5.66 3.76 -30.27
CA CYS A 147 -4.69 3.99 -29.18
C CYS A 147 -3.52 3.00 -29.19
N SER A 148 -3.12 2.54 -30.38
CA SER A 148 -2.04 1.57 -30.56
C SER A 148 -0.67 2.23 -30.70
N GLU A 149 -0.64 3.51 -31.09
CA GLU A 149 0.58 4.25 -31.38
C GLU A 149 1.09 4.87 -30.09
N GLY A 150 2.32 4.56 -29.69
CA GLY A 150 2.95 5.20 -28.53
C GLY A 150 3.47 6.58 -28.93
N ASN A 151 3.00 7.64 -28.28
CA ASN A 151 3.40 9.03 -28.57
C ASN A 151 4.82 9.40 -28.08
N GLY A 152 5.56 8.44 -27.53
CA GLY A 152 6.86 8.70 -26.92
C GLY A 152 6.76 8.89 -25.42
N PHE A 153 7.92 8.84 -24.76
CA PHE A 153 8.01 8.72 -23.32
C PHE A 153 7.36 9.89 -22.57
N CYS A 154 7.68 11.15 -22.91
CA CYS A 154 7.16 12.30 -22.16
C CYS A 154 5.68 12.61 -22.39
N ASP A 155 5.12 12.12 -23.49
CA ASP A 155 3.71 12.33 -23.86
C ASP A 155 2.76 11.52 -22.95
N SER A 156 3.32 10.57 -22.20
CA SER A 156 2.63 9.82 -21.14
C SER A 156 2.65 10.50 -19.77
N PHE A 157 3.27 11.69 -19.65
CA PHE A 157 3.56 12.36 -18.37
C PHE A 157 4.15 11.41 -17.31
N PRO A 158 5.26 10.71 -17.61
CA PRO A 158 5.73 9.59 -16.81
C PRO A 158 6.40 10.01 -15.49
N CYS A 159 6.78 11.28 -15.35
CA CYS A 159 7.50 11.81 -14.20
C CYS A 159 6.55 12.09 -13.03
N GLN A 160 6.80 11.46 -11.90
CA GLN A 160 6.05 11.61 -10.67
C GLN A 160 6.59 12.79 -9.83
N ASN A 161 5.89 13.12 -8.74
CA ASN A 161 6.32 14.11 -7.75
C ASN A 161 6.71 15.49 -8.33
N GLY A 162 6.03 15.87 -9.43
CA GLY A 162 6.23 17.15 -10.10
C GLY A 162 7.57 17.28 -10.85
N GLY A 163 8.20 16.16 -11.22
CA GLY A 163 9.38 16.14 -12.09
C GLY A 163 9.07 16.65 -13.50
N HIS A 164 10.05 17.31 -14.12
CA HIS A 164 9.95 17.83 -15.48
C HIS A 164 10.40 16.76 -16.48
N CYS A 165 9.58 16.43 -17.47
CA CYS A 165 9.97 15.48 -18.51
C CYS A 165 10.63 16.19 -19.68
N GLU A 166 11.80 15.75 -20.07
CA GLU A 166 12.53 16.27 -21.22
C GLU A 166 13.03 15.14 -22.12
N TYR A 167 13.25 15.47 -23.40
CA TYR A 167 13.89 14.56 -24.34
C TYR A 167 15.35 14.94 -24.50
N ILE A 168 16.24 14.04 -24.09
CA ILE A 168 17.68 14.18 -24.29
C ILE A 168 18.14 13.32 -25.46
N TYR A 169 19.18 13.77 -26.18
CA TYR A 169 19.83 12.98 -27.21
C TYR A 169 21.06 12.30 -26.61
N HIS A 170 21.08 10.97 -26.63
CA HIS A 170 22.23 10.19 -26.18
C HIS A 170 22.61 9.18 -27.26
N LEU A 171 23.84 9.27 -27.79
CA LEU A 171 24.33 8.42 -28.88
C LEU A 171 23.41 8.43 -30.13
N GLY A 172 22.89 9.59 -30.49
CA GLY A 172 22.01 9.74 -31.66
C GLY A 172 20.57 9.25 -31.47
N ILE A 173 20.20 8.75 -30.27
CA ILE A 173 18.84 8.30 -29.96
C ILE A 173 18.15 9.35 -29.09
N ARG A 174 16.94 9.76 -29.48
CA ARG A 174 16.07 10.61 -28.68
C ARG A 174 15.47 9.79 -27.55
N LYS A 175 15.81 10.10 -26.30
CA LYS A 175 15.35 9.37 -25.10
C LYS A 175 14.66 10.35 -24.16
N GLY A 176 13.45 10.00 -23.74
CA GLY A 176 12.77 10.75 -22.68
C GLY A 176 13.35 10.42 -21.31
N THR A 177 13.54 11.45 -20.49
CA THR A 177 14.05 11.36 -19.12
C THR A 177 13.29 12.31 -18.22
N CYS A 178 13.30 12.02 -16.91
CA CYS A 178 12.70 12.88 -15.90
C CYS A 178 13.79 13.64 -15.15
N ASP A 179 13.68 14.97 -15.12
CA ASP A 179 14.40 15.83 -14.20
C ASP A 179 13.60 15.97 -12.90
N CYS A 180 14.17 15.47 -11.81
CA CYS A 180 13.47 15.34 -10.54
C CYS A 180 13.60 16.61 -9.69
N ARG A 181 12.49 17.02 -9.06
CA ARG A 181 12.54 18.06 -8.03
C ARG A 181 13.40 17.61 -6.85
N ARG A 182 14.01 18.58 -6.17
CA ARG A 182 14.79 18.35 -4.95
C ARG A 182 14.00 17.50 -3.95
N GLY A 183 14.65 16.49 -3.39
CA GLY A 183 14.02 15.55 -2.46
C GLY A 183 13.41 14.32 -3.14
N PHE A 184 13.57 14.15 -4.46
CA PHE A 184 13.13 12.97 -5.19
C PHE A 184 14.22 12.40 -6.11
N THR A 185 14.26 11.08 -6.25
CA THR A 185 15.16 10.35 -7.16
C THR A 185 14.38 9.23 -7.88
N GLY A 186 15.09 8.49 -8.74
CA GLY A 186 14.51 7.40 -9.52
C GLY A 186 14.30 7.81 -10.97
N LYS A 187 14.04 6.83 -11.83
CA LYS A 187 13.89 7.05 -13.28
C LYS A 187 12.64 7.88 -13.60
N LEU A 188 11.63 7.77 -12.75
CA LEU A 188 10.35 8.46 -12.86
C LEU A 188 10.15 9.43 -11.68
N CYS A 189 11.21 9.77 -10.94
CA CYS A 189 11.13 10.58 -9.71
C CYS A 189 10.21 9.98 -8.63
N GLU A 190 10.04 8.65 -8.65
CA GLU A 190 9.11 7.91 -7.79
C GLU A 190 9.62 7.72 -6.35
N LYS A 191 10.93 7.89 -6.13
CA LYS A 191 11.56 7.67 -4.83
C LYS A 191 11.75 9.01 -4.13
N ILE A 192 11.48 9.05 -2.83
CA ILE A 192 11.90 10.17 -1.99
C ILE A 192 13.42 10.05 -1.83
N ASP A 193 14.14 11.11 -2.18
CA ASP A 193 15.55 11.26 -1.89
C ASP A 193 15.71 11.46 -0.39
N HIS A 194 15.84 10.36 0.34
CA HIS A 194 16.37 10.42 1.68
C HIS A 194 17.87 10.69 1.53
N PRO A 195 18.36 11.90 1.86
CA PRO A 195 19.79 12.16 1.79
C PRO A 195 20.46 11.08 2.63
N LYS A 196 21.33 10.27 2.00
CA LYS A 196 22.05 9.21 2.68
C LYS A 196 22.69 9.85 3.91
N GLN A 197 22.20 9.48 5.10
CA GLN A 197 22.66 10.07 6.34
C GLN A 197 24.10 9.60 6.51
N ILE A 198 25.04 10.52 6.30
CA ILE A 198 26.46 10.23 6.50
C ILE A 198 26.65 10.03 8.00
N THR A 199 27.22 8.89 8.36
CA THR A 199 27.48 8.51 9.75
C THR A 199 28.98 8.36 9.96
N CYS A 200 29.40 8.14 11.20
CA CYS A 200 30.78 7.82 11.52
C CYS A 200 31.26 6.53 10.83
N ALA A 201 30.37 5.62 10.45
CA ALA A 201 30.71 4.42 9.68
C ALA A 201 31.25 4.72 8.28
N ASP A 202 30.92 5.88 7.70
CA ASP A 202 31.45 6.32 6.40
C ASP A 202 32.86 6.96 6.52
N ASN A 203 33.47 6.94 7.71
CA ASN A 203 34.77 7.58 8.03
C ASN A 203 34.89 9.03 7.53
N PRO A 204 33.96 9.93 7.90
CA PRO A 204 33.95 11.28 7.36
C PRO A 204 35.06 12.19 7.94
N CYS A 205 35.57 11.87 9.14
CA CYS A 205 36.55 12.67 9.87
C CYS A 205 38.01 12.33 9.50
N GLY A 206 38.90 13.32 9.60
CA GLY A 206 40.33 13.16 9.32
C GLY A 206 41.10 12.35 10.38
N PRO A 207 42.39 12.07 10.13
CA PRO A 207 43.19 11.17 10.96
C PRO A 207 43.34 11.67 12.40
N GLY A 208 43.21 10.75 13.36
CA GLY A 208 43.34 11.03 14.80
C GLY A 208 42.21 11.88 15.40
N SER A 209 41.13 12.14 14.67
CA SER A 209 39.96 12.86 15.16
C SER A 209 38.88 11.91 15.68
N THR A 210 38.05 12.37 16.62
CA THR A 210 36.93 11.59 17.17
C THR A 210 35.65 11.91 16.42
N CYS A 211 34.94 10.88 15.95
CA CYS A 211 33.64 11.04 15.29
C CYS A 211 32.50 10.69 16.24
N LEU A 212 31.45 11.50 16.25
CA LEU A 212 30.22 11.27 17.00
C LEU A 212 29.00 11.25 16.07
N ASP A 213 28.21 10.17 16.12
CA ASP A 213 26.94 10.08 15.41
C ASP A 213 25.86 10.93 16.08
N LEU A 214 25.07 11.62 15.25
CA LEU A 214 23.97 12.49 15.66
C LEU A 214 22.68 12.05 14.94
N ALA A 215 21.52 12.38 15.52
CA ALA A 215 20.21 12.03 14.98
C ALA A 215 20.01 12.47 13.51
N LEU A 216 20.73 13.49 13.04
CA LEU A 216 20.71 13.99 11.66
C LEU A 216 22.13 14.14 11.06
N GLY A 217 23.07 13.24 11.38
CA GLY A 217 24.38 13.16 10.72
C GLY A 217 25.52 12.79 11.66
N TYR A 218 26.63 13.51 11.59
CA TYR A 218 27.81 13.31 12.44
C TYR A 218 28.45 14.63 12.85
N LYS A 219 29.34 14.57 13.86
CA LYS A 219 30.23 15.67 14.25
C LYS A 219 31.65 15.15 14.48
N CYS A 220 32.64 15.83 13.91
CA CYS A 220 34.05 15.53 14.15
C CYS A 220 34.62 16.45 15.23
N TYR A 221 35.32 15.87 16.20
CA TYR A 221 36.18 16.56 17.16
C TYR A 221 37.63 16.39 16.71
N CYS A 222 38.19 17.47 16.17
CA CYS A 222 39.52 17.44 15.57
C CYS A 222 40.60 17.29 16.63
N SER A 223 41.66 16.57 16.27
CA SER A 223 42.92 16.59 17.03
C SER A 223 43.62 17.94 16.85
N ASP A 224 44.56 18.27 17.74
CA ASP A 224 45.25 19.57 17.83
C ASP A 224 46.00 20.02 16.55
N ARG A 225 46.09 19.14 15.54
CA ARG A 225 46.76 19.39 14.26
C ARG A 225 45.80 19.66 13.11
N TYR A 226 44.50 19.39 13.28
CA TYR A 226 43.52 19.49 12.20
C TYR A 226 42.33 20.38 12.57
N TYR A 227 41.67 20.96 11.57
CA TYR A 227 40.49 21.80 11.74
C TYR A 227 39.50 21.67 10.57
N GLY A 228 38.37 22.38 10.72
CA GLY A 228 37.25 22.37 9.78
C GLY A 228 36.24 21.25 10.08
N LYS A 229 35.10 21.28 9.39
CA LYS A 229 33.94 20.40 9.64
C LYS A 229 34.30 18.91 9.73
N ASN A 230 35.26 18.48 8.91
CA ASN A 230 35.67 17.08 8.75
C ASN A 230 37.10 16.84 9.23
N CYS A 231 37.77 17.80 9.88
CA CYS A 231 39.14 17.67 10.37
C CYS A 231 40.16 17.23 9.30
N LYS A 232 39.96 17.66 8.04
CA LYS A 232 40.86 17.35 6.91
C LYS A 232 41.83 18.48 6.57
N LYS A 233 41.70 19.63 7.23
CA LYS A 233 42.61 20.77 7.05
C LYS A 233 43.64 20.74 8.16
N GLU A 234 44.92 20.79 7.81
CA GLU A 234 46.01 20.88 8.79
C GLU A 234 46.25 22.32 9.21
N PHE A 235 46.45 22.54 10.50
CA PHE A 235 46.95 23.82 10.98
C PHE A 235 48.36 24.05 10.40
N ASN A 236 48.54 25.16 9.70
CA ASN A 236 49.87 25.62 9.37
C ASN A 236 50.49 26.37 10.56
N ALA A 237 51.79 26.64 10.49
CA ALA A 237 52.51 27.31 11.56
C ALA A 237 52.03 28.76 11.82
N CYS A 238 51.30 29.38 10.89
CA CYS A 238 50.74 30.73 11.02
C CYS A 238 49.34 30.75 11.67
N ASP A 239 48.59 29.65 11.61
CA ASP A 239 47.23 29.57 12.16
C ASP A 239 47.22 29.64 13.71
N ARG A 240 48.34 29.28 14.36
CA ARG A 240 48.54 29.37 15.82
C ARG A 240 48.91 30.78 16.30
N HIS A 241 48.77 31.81 15.45
CA HIS A 241 49.09 33.21 15.76
C HIS A 241 50.50 33.40 16.35
N PRO A 242 51.57 33.06 15.61
CA PRO A 242 52.95 33.20 16.10
C PRO A 242 53.43 34.66 16.22
N CYS A 243 52.73 35.61 15.58
CA CYS A 243 53.13 37.02 15.55
C CYS A 243 52.35 37.85 16.57
N ALA A 244 53.04 38.76 17.25
CA ALA A 244 52.49 39.54 18.35
C ALA A 244 51.31 40.42 17.94
N THR A 245 50.22 40.35 18.71
CA THR A 245 49.07 41.25 18.61
C THR A 245 49.38 42.68 19.01
N GLN A 246 50.44 42.89 19.82
CA GLN A 246 50.90 44.21 20.29
C GLN A 246 51.36 45.14 19.17
N ALA A 247 51.74 44.61 17.99
CA ALA A 247 52.02 45.40 16.80
C ALA A 247 50.72 45.91 16.09
N GLY A 248 49.65 46.14 16.85
CA GLY A 248 48.33 46.56 16.35
C GLY A 248 47.69 45.58 15.37
N GLY A 249 48.03 44.28 15.46
CA GLY A 249 47.60 43.27 14.49
C GLY A 249 48.20 43.39 13.09
N ARG A 250 49.23 44.24 12.89
CA ARG A 250 49.84 44.52 11.57
C ARG A 250 50.98 43.58 11.21
N ALA A 251 51.43 42.73 12.13
CA ALA A 251 52.46 41.73 11.86
C ALA A 251 51.87 40.59 10.99
N VAL A 252 52.50 40.32 9.85
CA VAL A 252 52.03 39.31 8.90
C VAL A 252 52.87 38.04 9.06
N CYS A 253 52.23 36.92 9.39
CA CYS A 253 52.91 35.64 9.38
C CYS A 253 53.11 35.13 7.95
N LYS A 254 54.33 34.71 7.63
CA LYS A 254 54.71 34.05 6.38
C LYS A 254 55.26 32.67 6.65
N PHE A 255 54.90 31.72 5.81
CA PHE A 255 55.43 30.37 5.84
C PHE A 255 56.62 30.25 4.88
N VAL A 256 57.83 30.13 5.42
CA VAL A 256 59.08 30.08 4.63
C VAL A 256 59.90 28.88 5.10
N ASN A 257 60.29 27.99 4.17
CA ASN A 257 61.13 26.82 4.44
C ASN A 257 60.64 25.90 5.58
N GLY A 258 59.32 25.75 5.75
CA GLY A 258 58.73 24.89 6.78
C GLY A 258 58.55 25.54 8.15
N PHE A 259 58.93 26.81 8.32
CA PHE A 259 58.79 27.55 9.57
C PHE A 259 57.87 28.77 9.39
N ALA A 260 57.11 29.10 10.44
CA ALA A 260 56.45 30.40 10.51
C ALA A 260 57.49 31.49 10.77
N THR A 261 57.38 32.59 10.03
CA THR A 261 58.23 33.77 10.17
C THR A 261 57.34 35.00 10.20
N CYS A 262 57.55 35.90 11.15
CA CYS A 262 56.76 37.12 11.24
C CYS A 262 57.43 38.25 10.47
N GLN A 263 56.69 38.85 9.54
CA GLN A 263 57.07 40.12 8.94
C GLN A 263 56.56 41.25 9.85
N CYS A 264 57.50 41.92 10.52
CA CYS A 264 57.19 42.99 11.46
C CYS A 264 56.92 44.33 10.75
N PRO A 265 55.99 45.15 11.26
CA PRO A 265 55.90 46.56 10.90
C PRO A 265 57.20 47.31 11.20
N GLU A 266 57.43 48.46 10.56
CA GLU A 266 58.69 49.19 10.67
C GLU A 266 59.09 49.52 12.12
N ASP A 267 58.11 49.75 12.99
CA ASP A 267 58.30 50.12 14.39
C ASP A 267 58.65 48.94 15.31
N TYR A 268 58.56 47.70 14.81
CA TYR A 268 58.72 46.47 15.62
C TYR A 268 59.84 45.57 15.08
N SER A 269 60.44 44.78 15.97
CA SER A 269 61.51 43.83 15.66
C SER A 269 61.41 42.54 16.47
N GLY A 270 62.29 41.59 16.15
CA GLY A 270 62.36 40.26 16.74
C GLY A 270 61.50 39.21 16.03
N TYR A 271 61.74 37.94 16.35
CA TYR A 271 61.16 36.79 15.65
C TYR A 271 59.61 36.77 15.65
N ASN A 272 58.99 37.29 16.71
CA ASN A 272 57.53 37.39 16.85
C ASN A 272 57.02 38.85 16.82
N CYS A 273 57.83 39.84 16.44
CA CYS A 273 57.46 41.26 16.44
C CYS A 273 57.01 41.83 17.80
N LEU A 274 57.61 41.34 18.89
CA LEU A 274 57.30 41.74 20.27
C LEU A 274 58.05 43.00 20.73
N PHE A 275 59.13 43.39 20.05
CA PHE A 275 59.99 44.48 20.52
C PHE A 275 59.72 45.76 19.74
N CYS A 276 59.28 46.83 20.41
CA CYS A 276 59.14 48.16 19.81
C CYS A 276 60.52 48.84 19.70
N LYS A 277 60.93 49.24 18.50
CA LYS A 277 62.25 49.83 18.24
C LYS A 277 62.45 51.18 18.95
N PHE A 278 61.37 51.93 19.18
CA PHE A 278 61.39 53.25 19.81
C PHE A 278 61.48 53.24 21.34
N ALA A 279 61.42 52.07 21.98
CA ALA A 279 61.55 51.98 23.44
C ALA A 279 63.01 52.09 23.93
N SER A 280 63.99 52.08 23.01
CA SER A 280 65.43 52.08 23.35
C SER A 280 66.01 53.46 23.68
N SER A 281 65.23 54.53 23.54
CA SER A 281 65.69 55.93 23.73
C SER A 281 65.16 56.61 25.02
N ILE A 282 64.54 55.86 25.94
CA ILE A 282 63.95 56.43 27.18
C ILE A 282 64.61 55.91 28.48
N LEU A 283 65.69 55.13 28.41
CA LEU A 283 66.48 54.73 29.61
C LEU A 283 67.84 55.42 29.68
N GLN A 284 67.85 56.75 29.56
CA GLN A 284 68.93 57.60 30.06
C GLN A 284 68.34 58.77 30.85
N TYR A 285 67.88 58.47 32.07
CA TYR A 285 67.85 59.37 33.23
C TYR A 285 67.92 58.50 34.49
#